data_AF-W1DQT1-F1
#
_entry.id   AF-W1DQT1-F1
#
_cell.length_a   1.000
_cell.length_b   1.000
_cell.length_c   1.000
_cell.angle_alpha   90.00
_cell.angle_beta   90.00
_cell.angle_gamma   90.00
#
_symmetry.space_group_name_H-M   'P 1'
#
loop_
_entity.id
_entity.type
_entity.pdbx_description
1 polymer ?
#
loop_
_entity_poly.entity_id
_entity_poly.type
_entity_poly.pdbx_seq_one_letter_code
_entity_poly.pdbx_strand_id
1 'polypeptide(L)'
;MGLQAGSALLARLPELKAMLEKTGGKLGPVVEYPSYPEAYADLANKRLDYVINVVISVNDLAKAKPKVFAKGLAVSGPGYMAWPIPKNSPQLLAYMTKFMNHMKETGKLAELQKKWFGETYDNLPTEAITSPEQFHKLAGL
;
A
#
# COMPACT_ATOMS: atom_id res chain seq x y z
N MET A 1 11.52 6.86 12.14
CA MET A 1 10.80 6.58 10.88
C MET A 1 9.41 7.20 10.91
N GLY A 2 8.88 7.61 9.76
CA GLY A 2 7.53 8.19 9.66
C GLY A 2 6.52 7.23 9.07
N LEU A 3 5.29 7.27 9.60
CA LEU A 3 4.18 6.45 9.12
C LEU A 3 2.85 7.15 9.32
N GLN A 4 1.84 6.84 8.51
CA GLN A 4 0.49 7.36 8.73
C GLN A 4 -0.20 6.61 9.87
N ALA A 5 -0.78 7.36 10.81
CA ALA A 5 -1.59 6.84 11.91
C ALA A 5 -2.80 6.06 11.37
N GLY A 6 -3.10 4.91 11.96
CA GLY A 6 -4.24 4.06 11.55
C GLY A 6 -4.11 3.44 10.15
N SER A 7 -2.94 3.53 9.51
CA SER A 7 -2.73 2.95 8.18
C SER A 7 -2.57 1.42 8.23
N ALA A 8 -2.89 0.74 7.14
CA ALA A 8 -2.59 -0.68 6.98
C ALA A 8 -1.08 -0.97 7.13
N LEU A 9 -0.21 -0.02 6.78
CA LEU A 9 1.24 -0.15 6.89
C LEU A 9 1.71 -0.14 8.36
N LEU A 10 0.98 0.55 9.25
CA LEU A 10 1.23 0.51 10.70
C LEU A 10 1.00 -0.89 11.25
N ALA A 11 -0.08 -1.56 10.84
CA ALA A 11 -0.36 -2.93 11.23
C ALA A 11 0.69 -3.93 10.71
N ARG A 12 1.44 -3.57 9.65
CA ARG A 12 2.47 -4.42 9.02
C ARG A 12 3.91 -4.16 9.52
N LEU A 13 4.10 -3.29 10.51
CA LEU A 13 5.41 -3.08 11.12
C LEU A 13 6.12 -4.36 11.63
N PRO A 14 5.41 -5.40 12.11
CA PRO A 14 6.07 -6.67 12.47
C PRO A 14 6.89 -7.30 11.34
N GLU A 15 6.49 -7.14 10.07
CA GLU A 15 7.24 -7.66 8.92
C GLU A 15 8.57 -6.91 8.73
N LEU A 16 8.55 -5.58 8.83
CA LEU A 16 9.77 -4.78 8.79
C LEU A 16 10.68 -5.13 9.97
N LYS A 17 10.11 -5.30 11.17
CA LYS A 17 10.89 -5.72 12.34
C LYS A 17 11.60 -7.04 12.07
N ALA A 18 10.89 -8.05 11.58
CA ALA A 18 11.47 -9.35 11.24
C ALA A 18 12.53 -9.27 10.12
N MET A 19 12.34 -8.38 9.13
CA MET A 19 13.32 -8.11 8.08
C MET A 19 14.62 -7.52 8.66
N LEU A 20 14.50 -6.53 9.55
CA LEU A 20 15.65 -5.90 10.19
C LEU A 20 16.39 -6.88 11.11
N GLU A 21 15.67 -7.69 11.89
CA GLU A 21 16.29 -8.69 12.78
C GLU A 21 17.15 -9.70 12.01
N LYS A 22 16.74 -10.10 10.80
CA LYS A 22 17.55 -10.97 9.92
C LYS A 22 18.87 -10.34 9.49
N THR A 23 18.96 -9.02 9.48
CA THR A 23 20.19 -8.28 9.14
C THR A 23 20.92 -7.76 10.38
N GLY A 24 20.52 -8.19 11.59
CA GLY A 24 21.06 -7.68 12.86
C GLY A 24 20.63 -6.25 13.21
N GLY A 25 19.65 -5.70 12.47
CA GLY A 25 19.07 -4.40 12.70
C GLY A 25 17.93 -4.42 13.72
N LYS A 26 17.46 -3.24 14.09
CA LYS A 26 16.32 -3.04 15.00
C LYS A 26 15.40 -1.96 14.47
N LEU A 27 14.10 -2.11 14.73
CA LEU A 27 13.13 -1.07 14.40
C LEU A 27 13.42 0.19 15.22
N GLY A 28 13.55 1.33 14.55
CA GLY A 28 13.72 2.63 15.21
C GLY A 28 12.39 3.20 15.74
N PRO A 29 12.43 4.37 16.41
CA PRO A 29 11.22 5.06 16.86
C PRO A 29 10.26 5.32 15.69
N VAL A 30 8.97 5.05 15.91
CA VAL A 30 7.89 5.31 14.96
C VAL A 30 7.26 6.65 15.31
N VAL A 31 7.24 7.57 14.34
CA VAL A 31 6.50 8.82 14.42
C VAL A 31 5.27 8.68 13.54
N GLU A 32 4.10 8.77 14.17
CA GLU A 32 2.82 8.69 13.49
C GLU A 32 2.35 10.08 13.03
N TYR A 33 1.94 10.17 11.78
CA TYR A 33 1.43 11.39 11.16
C TYR A 33 -0.03 11.20 10.73
N PRO A 34 -0.87 12.24 10.79
CA PRO A 34 -2.23 12.16 10.27
C PRO A 34 -2.26 11.96 8.75
N SER A 35 -1.29 12.53 8.03
CA SER A 35 -1.17 12.37 6.58
C SER A 35 0.29 12.35 6.10
N TYR A 36 0.47 11.95 4.85
CA TYR A 36 1.80 11.80 4.24
C TYR A 36 2.54 13.10 3.94
N PRO A 37 1.90 14.23 3.58
CA PRO A 37 2.58 15.51 3.40
C PRO A 37 3.48 15.91 4.58
N GLU A 38 3.02 15.77 5.83
CA GLU A 38 3.82 16.09 7.01
C GLU A 38 4.99 15.12 7.18
N ALA A 39 4.74 13.82 6.99
CA ALA A 39 5.79 12.80 7.05
C ALA A 39 6.89 13.06 6.00
N TYR A 40 6.52 13.46 4.78
CA TYR A 40 7.46 13.79 3.72
C TYR A 40 8.19 15.11 3.94
N ALA A 41 7.54 16.10 4.55
CA ALA A 41 8.22 17.33 4.97
C ALA A 41 9.30 17.03 6.02
N ASP A 42 8.99 16.21 7.02
CA ASP A 42 9.96 15.81 8.04
C ASP A 42 11.10 14.95 7.46
N LEU A 43 10.81 14.08 6.50
CA LEU A 43 11.84 13.34 5.75
C LEU A 43 12.76 14.28 4.97
N ALA A 44 12.19 15.24 4.22
CA ALA A 44 12.98 16.21 3.45
C ALA A 44 13.86 17.09 4.35
N ASN A 45 13.38 17.40 5.55
CA ASN A 45 14.12 18.15 6.57
C ASN A 45 15.06 17.29 7.43
N LYS A 46 15.23 16.00 7.08
CA LYS A 46 16.12 15.05 7.79
C LYS A 46 15.75 14.83 9.25
N ARG A 47 14.48 15.05 9.63
CA ARG A 47 13.94 14.68 10.94
C ARG A 47 13.61 13.19 11.02
N LEU A 48 13.48 12.54 9.87
CA LEU A 48 13.25 11.11 9.71
C LEU A 48 14.30 10.53 8.76
N ASP A 49 14.69 9.28 9.00
CA ASP A 49 15.57 8.54 8.08
C ASP A 49 14.80 7.96 6.89
N TYR A 50 13.53 7.58 7.09
CA TYR A 50 12.65 7.03 6.06
C TYR A 50 11.17 7.15 6.44
N VAL A 51 10.32 7.11 5.42
CA VAL A 51 8.85 7.06 5.52
C VAL A 51 8.36 5.85 4.73
N ILE A 52 7.46 5.06 5.29
CA ILE A 52 6.84 3.92 4.58
C ILE A 52 5.49 4.37 4.01
N ASN A 53 5.30 4.15 2.71
CA ASN A 53 4.04 4.36 2.02
C ASN A 53 3.85 3.25 0.97
N VAL A 54 2.69 3.22 0.34
CA VAL A 54 2.39 2.34 -0.79
C VAL A 54 3.23 2.71 -2.01
N VAL A 55 3.60 1.70 -2.78
CA VAL A 55 4.59 1.82 -3.87
C VAL A 55 4.21 2.87 -4.92
N ILE A 56 2.91 3.02 -5.22
CA ILE A 56 2.39 4.01 -6.16
C ILE A 56 2.76 5.43 -5.71
N SER A 57 2.40 5.79 -4.47
CA SER A 57 2.71 7.11 -3.88
C SER A 57 4.23 7.36 -3.78
N VAL A 58 5.02 6.33 -3.49
CA VAL A 58 6.49 6.44 -3.44
C VAL A 58 7.07 6.70 -4.84
N ASN A 59 6.59 5.99 -5.86
CA ASN A 59 7.01 6.17 -7.25
C ASN A 59 6.69 7.60 -7.71
N ASP A 60 5.47 8.07 -7.46
CA ASP A 60 5.04 9.42 -7.83
C ASP A 60 5.88 10.50 -7.14
N LEU A 61 6.14 10.36 -5.84
CA LEU A 61 6.96 11.30 -5.09
C LEU A 61 8.40 11.35 -5.59
N ALA A 62 9.04 10.19 -5.79
CA ALA A 62 10.41 10.10 -6.27
C ALA A 62 10.53 10.65 -7.70
N LYS A 63 9.52 10.42 -8.56
CA LYS A 63 9.47 10.99 -9.91
C LYS A 63 9.29 12.50 -9.89
N ALA A 64 8.44 13.03 -9.02
CA ALA A 64 8.16 14.46 -8.94
C ALA A 64 9.33 15.26 -8.33
N LYS A 65 10.07 14.67 -7.38
CA LYS A 65 11.15 15.34 -6.65
C LYS A 65 12.39 14.44 -6.51
N PRO A 66 13.04 14.03 -7.61
CA PRO A 66 14.12 13.03 -7.61
C PRO A 66 15.41 13.50 -6.92
N LYS A 67 15.58 14.81 -6.74
CA LYS A 67 16.73 15.39 -6.00
C LYS A 67 16.53 15.38 -4.48
N VAL A 68 15.31 15.11 -4.01
CA VAL A 68 14.94 15.17 -2.59
C VAL A 68 14.59 13.77 -2.06
N PHE A 69 13.86 12.98 -2.85
CA PHE A 69 13.39 11.66 -2.43
C PHE A 69 13.94 10.57 -3.35
N ALA A 70 14.30 9.44 -2.74
CA ALA A 70 14.63 8.20 -3.41
C ALA A 70 13.66 7.11 -2.96
N LYS A 71 13.35 6.19 -3.87
CA LYS A 71 12.55 5.01 -3.55
C LYS A 71 13.36 4.07 -2.67
N GLY A 72 12.76 3.65 -1.56
CA GLY A 72 13.32 2.64 -0.66
C GLY A 72 13.02 1.20 -1.10
N LEU A 73 13.33 0.26 -0.20
CA LEU A 73 13.05 -1.16 -0.39
C LEU A 73 11.58 -1.48 -0.06
N ALA A 74 11.08 -2.58 -0.62
CA ALA A 74 9.82 -3.17 -0.15
C ALA A 74 10.05 -3.77 1.25
N VAL A 75 9.19 -3.42 2.20
CA VAL A 75 9.34 -3.77 3.63
C VAL A 75 8.18 -4.59 4.19
N SER A 76 7.20 -4.92 3.35
CA SER A 76 6.04 -5.75 3.67
C SER A 76 5.59 -6.52 2.44
N GLY A 77 4.78 -7.56 2.64
CA GLY A 77 4.07 -8.27 1.58
C GLY A 77 2.98 -7.42 0.90
N PRO A 78 2.19 -8.04 -0.01
CA PRO A 78 1.23 -7.34 -0.86
C PRO A 78 0.06 -6.77 -0.05
N GLY A 79 -0.32 -5.53 -0.34
CA GLY A 79 -1.55 -4.90 0.16
C GLY A 79 -2.54 -4.68 -1.00
N TYR A 80 -3.84 -4.70 -0.68
CA TYR A 80 -4.90 -4.58 -1.68
C TYR A 80 -5.72 -3.31 -1.45
N MET A 81 -5.80 -2.47 -2.48
CA MET A 81 -6.72 -1.33 -2.49
C MET A 81 -8.09 -1.81 -2.97
N ALA A 82 -9.12 -1.59 -2.15
CA ALA A 82 -10.48 -2.03 -2.43
C ALA A 82 -11.50 -0.94 -2.08
N TRP A 83 -12.66 -0.98 -2.74
CA TRP A 83 -13.80 -0.14 -2.37
C TRP A 83 -14.53 -0.78 -1.18
N PRO A 84 -14.68 -0.07 -0.05
CA PRO A 84 -15.46 -0.58 1.06
C PRO A 84 -16.94 -0.59 0.70
N ILE A 85 -17.59 -1.75 0.89
CA ILE A 85 -19.02 -1.92 0.65
C ILE A 85 -19.73 -2.17 2.00
N PRO A 86 -20.87 -1.52 2.28
CA PRO A 86 -21.65 -1.79 3.48
C PRO A 86 -22.06 -3.26 3.58
N LYS A 87 -21.92 -3.86 4.78
CA LYS A 87 -22.24 -5.27 5.02
C LYS A 87 -23.69 -5.64 4.70
N ASN A 88 -24.60 -4.67 4.81
CA ASN A 88 -26.03 -4.85 4.49
C ASN A 88 -26.35 -4.65 3.00
N SER A 89 -25.36 -4.54 2.12
CA SER A 89 -25.53 -4.30 0.68
C SER A 89 -24.89 -5.40 -0.19
N PRO A 90 -25.28 -6.68 -0.06
CA PRO A 90 -24.65 -7.79 -0.78
C PRO A 90 -24.81 -7.70 -2.30
N GLN A 91 -25.90 -7.11 -2.81
CA GLN A 91 -26.11 -6.89 -4.24
C GLN A 91 -25.11 -5.87 -4.80
N LEU A 92 -24.79 -4.82 -4.04
CA LEU A 92 -23.77 -3.84 -4.42
C LEU A 92 -22.38 -4.48 -4.42
N LEU A 93 -22.08 -5.34 -3.44
CA LEU A 93 -20.82 -6.08 -3.40
C LEU A 93 -20.66 -6.97 -4.64
N ALA A 94 -21.71 -7.71 -4.99
CA ALA A 94 -21.71 -8.58 -6.17
C ALA A 94 -21.56 -7.76 -7.47
N TYR A 95 -22.24 -6.62 -7.59
CA TYR A 95 -22.10 -5.72 -8.73
C TYR A 95 -20.68 -5.18 -8.86
N MET A 96 -20.11 -4.62 -7.79
CA MET A 96 -18.76 -4.05 -7.80
C MET A 96 -17.69 -5.12 -8.09
N THR A 97 -17.86 -6.34 -7.56
CA THR A 97 -16.97 -7.47 -7.86
C THR A 97 -17.01 -7.83 -9.35
N LYS A 98 -18.21 -7.98 -9.92
CA LYS A 98 -18.38 -8.24 -11.36
C LYS A 98 -17.80 -7.11 -12.23
N PHE A 99 -18.02 -5.86 -11.84
CA PHE A 99 -17.47 -4.70 -12.54
C PHE A 99 -15.94 -4.74 -12.54
N MET A 100 -15.30 -4.97 -11.40
CA MET A 100 -13.83 -5.04 -11.34
C MET A 100 -13.27 -6.21 -12.15
N ASN A 101 -13.92 -7.37 -12.14
CA ASN A 101 -13.53 -8.50 -12.99
C ASN A 101 -13.68 -8.17 -14.48
N HIS A 102 -14.78 -7.53 -14.88
CA HIS A 102 -14.98 -7.07 -16.25
C HIS A 102 -13.89 -6.07 -16.69
N MET A 103 -13.50 -5.13 -15.83
CA MET A 103 -12.41 -4.20 -16.10
C MET A 103 -11.05 -4.91 -16.27
N LYS A 104 -10.82 -6.01 -15.55
CA LYS A 104 -9.63 -6.86 -15.70
C LYS A 104 -9.68 -7.65 -17.02
N GLU A 105 -10.80 -8.32 -17.30
CA GLU A 105 -11.00 -9.16 -18.50
C GLU A 105 -10.88 -8.36 -19.80
N THR A 106 -11.40 -7.13 -19.82
CA THR A 106 -11.31 -6.24 -20.98
C THR A 106 -9.94 -5.56 -21.15
N GLY A 107 -9.01 -5.77 -20.21
CA GLY A 107 -7.71 -5.06 -20.18
C GLY A 107 -7.80 -3.59 -19.77
N LYS A 108 -9.01 -3.06 -19.54
CA LYS A 108 -9.20 -1.63 -19.22
C LYS A 108 -8.55 -1.22 -17.90
N LEU A 109 -8.54 -2.13 -16.92
CA LEU A 109 -7.84 -1.92 -15.65
C LEU A 109 -6.33 -1.75 -15.88
N ALA A 110 -5.73 -2.59 -16.72
CA ALA A 110 -4.31 -2.52 -17.03
C ALA A 110 -3.96 -1.22 -17.78
N GLU A 111 -4.79 -0.79 -18.72
CA GLU A 111 -4.63 0.52 -19.38
C GLU A 111 -4.64 1.68 -18.39
N LEU A 112 -5.58 1.68 -17.43
CA LEU A 112 -5.69 2.72 -16.41
C LEU A 112 -4.50 2.70 -15.46
N GLN A 113 -4.07 1.52 -15.00
CA GLN A 113 -2.87 1.37 -14.16
C GLN A 113 -1.63 1.87 -14.90
N LYS A 114 -1.45 1.50 -16.17
CA LYS A 114 -0.31 1.99 -16.96
C LYS A 114 -0.33 3.50 -17.14
N LYS A 115 -1.51 4.08 -17.39
CA LYS A 115 -1.68 5.52 -17.57
C LYS A 115 -1.35 6.31 -16.30
N TRP A 116 -1.85 5.86 -15.15
CA TRP A 116 -1.78 6.63 -13.91
C TRP A 116 -0.61 6.24 -13.00
N PHE A 117 -0.21 4.97 -12.99
CA PHE A 117 0.85 4.44 -12.13
C PHE A 117 2.15 4.11 -12.88
N GLY A 118 2.10 4.00 -14.23
CA GLY A 118 3.25 3.66 -15.06
C GLY A 118 3.58 2.16 -15.13
N GLU A 119 2.90 1.34 -14.33
CA GLU A 119 3.04 -0.12 -14.24
C GLU A 119 1.67 -0.79 -14.09
N THR A 120 1.60 -2.11 -14.27
CA THR A 120 0.39 -2.92 -14.09
C THR A 120 0.56 -3.90 -12.92
N TYR A 121 -0.54 -4.33 -12.34
CA TYR A 121 -0.56 -5.31 -11.26
C TYR A 121 -1.48 -6.48 -11.64
N ASP A 122 -0.89 -7.58 -12.10
CA ASP A 122 -1.66 -8.66 -12.74
C ASP A 122 -2.24 -9.66 -11.72
N ASN A 123 -1.58 -9.80 -10.57
CA ASN A 123 -1.94 -10.74 -9.48
C ASN A 123 -2.96 -10.16 -8.50
N LEU A 124 -3.97 -9.46 -9.01
CA LEU A 124 -5.08 -8.95 -8.19
C LEU A 124 -6.15 -10.04 -7.95
N PRO A 125 -6.69 -10.15 -6.72
CA PRO A 125 -7.81 -11.04 -6.41
C PRO A 125 -9.03 -10.76 -7.28
N THR A 126 -9.77 -11.79 -7.65
CA THR A 126 -11.00 -11.72 -8.45
C THR A 126 -12.27 -11.92 -7.62
N GLU A 127 -12.11 -12.11 -6.31
CA GLU A 127 -13.20 -12.28 -5.35
C GLU A 127 -13.15 -11.14 -4.32
N ALA A 128 -14.32 -10.76 -3.83
CA ALA A 128 -14.42 -9.80 -2.75
C ALA A 128 -13.77 -10.35 -1.47
N ILE A 129 -13.06 -9.45 -0.77
CA ILE A 129 -12.55 -9.73 0.57
C ILE A 129 -13.71 -9.52 1.56
N THR A 130 -14.18 -10.60 2.19
CA THR A 130 -15.34 -10.59 3.09
C THR A 130 -15.01 -10.98 4.53
N SER A 131 -13.80 -11.50 4.79
CA SER A 131 -13.33 -11.83 6.13
C SER A 131 -11.86 -11.46 6.37
N PRO A 132 -11.45 -11.24 7.63
CA PRO A 132 -10.05 -11.05 7.99
C PRO A 132 -9.16 -12.25 7.64
N GLU A 133 -9.65 -13.48 7.81
CA GLU A 133 -8.90 -14.71 7.52
C GLU A 133 -8.59 -14.83 6.02
N GLN A 134 -9.57 -14.51 5.17
CA GLN A 134 -9.38 -14.43 3.72
C GLN A 134 -8.31 -13.39 3.38
N PHE A 135 -8.38 -12.20 4.00
CA PHE A 135 -7.39 -11.14 3.81
C PHE A 135 -5.98 -11.59 4.23
N HIS A 136 -5.82 -12.18 5.41
CA HIS A 136 -4.51 -12.64 5.90
C HIS A 136 -3.89 -13.66 4.96
N LYS A 137 -4.69 -14.64 4.49
CA LYS A 137 -4.24 -15.62 3.49
C LYS A 137 -3.77 -14.97 2.20
N LEU A 138 -4.49 -13.97 1.69
CA LEU A 138 -4.12 -13.24 0.48
C LEU A 138 -2.87 -12.38 0.69
N ALA A 139 -2.78 -11.69 1.82
CA ALA A 139 -1.72 -10.74 2.13
C ALA A 139 -0.42 -11.37 2.67
N GLY A 140 -0.43 -12.69 2.90
CA GLY A 140 0.68 -13.44 3.48
C GLY A 140 0.96 -13.08 4.94
N LEU A 141 -0.10 -12.79 5.71
CA LEU A 141 -0.07 -12.39 7.12
C LEU A 141 -0.34 -13.59 8.04
#